data_AF-A0A928FM81-F1
#
_entry.id   AF-A0A928FM81-F1
#
_cell.length_a   1.000
_cell.length_b   1.000
_cell.length_c   1.000
_cell.angle_alpha   90.00
_cell.angle_beta   90.00
_cell.angle_gamma   90.00
#
_symmetry.space_group_name_H-M   'P 1'
#
loop_
_entity.id
_entity.type
_entity.pdbx_description
1 polymer ?
#
loop_
_entity_poly.entity_id
_entity_poly.type
_entity_poly.pdbx_seq_one_letter_code
_entity_poly.pdbx_strand_id
1 'polypeptide(L)'
;MKKNYKTSLTIVIILIVILLIFSACKHQEKYVPSSYSKDEVQRIYFENNELFDNVVRIVSSNEEFYEKGRINEYTDADIVSPYDKALSFFNENDKNIINEIFILKPYMILYDYARRFVEITFIADDTNSYPLLYTFLFWTLESENSEVEFEKYQEYLAQRYFLENVTERCIIFYHV
;
A
#
# COMPACT_ATOMS: atom_id res chain seq x y z
N MET A 1 -54.39 37.73 -1.57
CA MET A 1 -53.56 36.68 -0.95
C MET A 1 -52.21 36.60 -1.67
N LYS A 2 -51.18 37.31 -1.18
CA LYS A 2 -49.82 37.20 -1.73
C LYS A 2 -49.22 35.88 -1.24
N LYS A 3 -49.20 34.85 -2.09
CA LYS A 3 -48.62 33.54 -1.78
C LYS A 3 -47.12 33.69 -1.47
N ASN A 4 -46.69 33.05 -0.39
CA ASN A 4 -45.33 33.06 0.16
C ASN A 4 -44.33 32.28 -0.73
N TYR A 5 -44.15 32.70 -1.99
CA TYR A 5 -43.22 32.06 -2.92
C TYR A 5 -41.76 32.13 -2.45
N LYS A 6 -41.39 33.16 -1.66
CA LYS A 6 -40.04 33.28 -1.09
C LYS A 6 -39.73 32.15 -0.11
N THR A 7 -40.67 31.77 0.75
CA THR A 7 -40.46 30.72 1.76
C THR A 7 -40.29 29.34 1.11
N SER A 8 -41.06 29.05 0.06
CA SER A 8 -40.92 27.81 -0.70
C SER A 8 -39.59 27.73 -1.46
N LEU A 9 -39.10 28.83 -2.02
CA LEU A 9 -37.82 28.87 -2.73
C LEU A 9 -36.63 28.63 -1.78
N THR A 10 -36.67 29.23 -0.58
CA THR A 10 -35.61 29.05 0.42
C THR A 10 -35.51 27.59 0.90
N ILE A 11 -36.64 26.92 1.11
CA ILE A 11 -36.67 25.51 1.52
C ILE A 11 -36.06 24.61 0.45
N VAL A 12 -36.36 24.88 -0.83
CA VAL A 12 -35.80 24.12 -1.96
C VAL A 12 -34.28 24.30 -2.06
N ILE A 13 -33.78 25.53 -1.88
CA ILE A 13 -32.34 25.81 -1.89
C ILE A 13 -31.63 25.10 -0.74
N ILE A 14 -32.21 25.11 0.47
CA ILE A 14 -31.66 24.39 1.63
C ILE A 14 -31.61 22.89 1.36
N LEU A 15 -32.65 22.30 0.78
CA LEU A 15 -32.68 20.88 0.42
C LEU A 15 -31.60 20.53 -0.62
N ILE A 16 -31.37 21.38 -1.62
CA ILE A 16 -30.31 21.19 -2.62
C ILE A 16 -28.93 21.28 -1.97
N VAL A 17 -28.71 22.26 -1.09
CA VAL A 17 -27.43 22.40 -0.37
C VAL A 17 -27.18 21.19 0.54
N ILE A 18 -28.20 20.70 1.24
CA ILE A 18 -28.11 19.48 2.05
C ILE A 18 -27.79 18.27 1.17
N LEU A 19 -28.47 18.09 0.04
CA LEU A 19 -28.19 17.00 -0.91
C LEU A 19 -26.78 17.08 -1.51
N LEU A 20 -26.27 18.28 -1.79
CA LEU A 20 -24.90 18.50 -2.25
C LEU A 20 -23.88 18.20 -1.15
N ILE A 21 -24.16 18.57 0.10
CA ILE A 21 -23.30 18.23 1.26
C ILE A 21 -23.32 16.72 1.51
N PHE A 22 -24.47 16.05 1.46
CA PHE A 22 -24.56 14.60 1.61
C PHE A 22 -23.95 13.84 0.43
N SER A 23 -24.03 14.38 -0.80
CA SER A 23 -23.36 13.82 -1.97
C SER A 23 -21.85 14.09 -1.98
N ALA A 24 -21.39 15.19 -1.36
CA ALA A 24 -19.97 15.49 -1.16
C ALA A 24 -19.39 14.70 0.03
N CYS A 25 -20.22 14.41 1.04
CA CYS A 25 -20.02 13.37 2.05
C CYS A 25 -20.40 11.99 1.51
N LYS A 26 -20.14 11.71 0.22
CA LYS A 26 -19.92 10.33 -0.19
C LYS A 26 -18.84 9.80 0.75
N HIS A 27 -19.23 8.87 1.62
CA HIS A 27 -18.34 8.03 2.39
C HIS A 27 -17.09 7.81 1.54
N GLN A 28 -15.94 8.35 1.95
CA GLN A 28 -14.68 7.82 1.47
C GLN A 28 -14.76 6.36 1.86
N GLU A 29 -15.02 5.49 0.88
CA GLU A 29 -15.05 4.06 1.12
C GLU A 29 -13.71 3.73 1.74
N LYS A 30 -13.77 3.32 3.01
CA LYS A 30 -12.56 2.98 3.75
C LYS A 30 -11.88 1.88 2.94
N TYR A 31 -10.63 2.12 2.56
CA TYR A 31 -9.85 1.10 1.87
C TYR A 31 -9.79 -0.16 2.73
N VAL A 32 -10.16 -1.29 2.14
CA VAL A 32 -10.10 -2.61 2.77
C VAL A 32 -9.25 -3.51 1.88
N PRO A 33 -8.07 -3.95 2.35
CA PRO A 33 -7.25 -4.95 1.67
C PRO A 33 -8.05 -6.23 1.41
N SER A 34 -7.70 -6.94 0.34
CA SER A 34 -8.25 -8.26 0.08
C SER A 34 -7.31 -9.33 0.61
N SER A 35 -7.90 -10.44 1.03
CA SER A 35 -7.18 -11.68 1.28
C SER A 35 -7.08 -12.49 -0.02
N TYR A 36 -6.01 -13.27 -0.14
CA TYR A 36 -5.68 -14.03 -1.35
C TYR A 36 -5.07 -15.38 -0.99
N SER A 37 -5.23 -16.38 -1.84
CA SER A 37 -4.40 -17.59 -1.81
C SER A 37 -2.98 -17.33 -2.34
N LYS A 38 -2.05 -18.23 -2.05
CA LYS A 38 -0.66 -18.17 -2.53
C LYS A 38 -0.58 -18.07 -4.06
N ASP A 39 -1.32 -18.93 -4.75
CA ASP A 39 -1.33 -18.99 -6.22
C ASP A 39 -1.91 -17.70 -6.84
N GLU A 40 -2.88 -17.08 -6.18
CA GLU A 40 -3.45 -15.80 -6.61
C GLU A 40 -2.44 -14.67 -6.48
N VAL A 41 -1.74 -14.56 -5.34
CA VAL A 41 -0.71 -13.53 -5.14
C VAL A 41 0.43 -13.70 -6.13
N GLN A 42 0.88 -14.93 -6.38
CA GLN A 42 1.88 -15.21 -7.40
C GLN A 42 1.43 -14.76 -8.79
N ARG A 43 0.20 -15.10 -9.19
CA ARG A 43 -0.38 -14.69 -10.47
C ARG A 43 -0.48 -13.17 -10.58
N ILE A 44 -0.94 -12.48 -9.53
CA ILE A 44 -1.03 -11.02 -9.49
C ILE A 44 0.34 -10.39 -9.82
N TYR A 45 1.42 -10.88 -9.20
CA TYR A 45 2.76 -10.38 -9.48
C TYR A 45 3.19 -10.64 -10.93
N PHE A 46 3.06 -11.87 -11.43
CA PHE A 46 3.50 -12.21 -12.78
C PHE A 46 2.72 -11.45 -13.86
N GLU A 47 1.42 -11.22 -13.66
CA GLU A 47 0.58 -10.45 -14.59
C GLU A 47 0.83 -8.93 -14.54
N ASN A 48 1.44 -8.43 -13.46
CA ASN A 48 1.62 -6.99 -13.20
C ASN A 48 3.07 -6.62 -12.85
N ASN A 49 4.06 -7.39 -13.31
CA ASN A 49 5.46 -7.22 -12.89
C ASN A 49 6.01 -5.80 -13.12
N GLU A 50 5.66 -5.16 -14.25
CA GLU A 50 6.06 -3.80 -14.58
C GLU A 50 5.48 -2.77 -13.60
N LEU A 51 4.23 -2.98 -13.13
CA LEU A 51 3.61 -2.12 -12.13
C LEU A 51 4.35 -2.24 -10.79
N PHE A 52 4.71 -3.46 -10.36
CA PHE A 52 5.50 -3.67 -9.16
C PHE A 52 6.87 -2.99 -9.26
N ASP A 53 7.61 -3.20 -10.35
CA ASP A 53 8.92 -2.59 -10.58
C ASP A 53 8.82 -1.05 -10.61
N ASN A 54 7.78 -0.49 -11.22
CA ASN A 54 7.55 0.96 -11.24
C ASN A 54 7.26 1.51 -9.83
N VAL A 55 6.40 0.85 -9.06
CA VAL A 55 6.09 1.25 -7.67
C VAL A 55 7.34 1.19 -6.80
N VAL A 56 8.10 0.11 -6.88
CA VAL A 56 9.36 -0.06 -6.14
C VAL A 56 10.32 1.09 -6.47
N ARG A 57 10.53 1.37 -7.76
CA ARG A 57 11.42 2.47 -8.19
C ARG A 57 10.95 3.82 -7.67
N ILE A 58 9.65 4.11 -7.73
CA ILE A 58 9.07 5.38 -7.24
C ILE A 58 9.27 5.51 -5.73
N VAL A 59 8.97 4.45 -4.98
CA VAL A 59 9.06 4.44 -3.51
C VAL A 59 10.51 4.55 -3.06
N SER A 60 11.41 3.76 -3.63
CA SER A 60 12.81 3.70 -3.21
C SER A 60 13.63 4.93 -3.59
N SER A 61 13.21 5.69 -4.61
CA SER A 61 13.89 6.93 -5.04
C SER A 61 13.33 8.20 -4.40
N ASN A 62 12.24 8.12 -3.63
CA ASN A 62 11.63 9.28 -2.98
C ASN A 62 12.19 9.51 -1.57
N GLU A 63 13.23 10.34 -1.48
CA GLU A 63 13.87 10.74 -0.23
C GLU A 63 12.90 11.44 0.75
N GLU A 64 11.95 12.23 0.25
CA GLU A 64 11.01 12.94 1.11
C GLU A 64 10.04 11.97 1.79
N PHE A 65 9.51 11.00 1.04
CA PHE A 65 8.71 9.92 1.59
C PHE A 65 9.50 9.12 2.63
N TYR A 66 10.75 8.75 2.33
CA TYR A 66 11.56 8.01 3.29
C TYR A 66 11.83 8.82 4.58
N GLU A 67 12.25 10.08 4.47
CA GLU A 67 12.61 10.84 5.68
C GLU A 67 11.40 11.28 6.51
N LYS A 68 10.28 11.62 5.87
CA LYS A 68 9.11 12.20 6.54
C LYS A 68 7.93 11.26 6.69
N GLY A 69 7.91 10.15 5.95
CA GLY A 69 6.90 9.10 6.07
C GLY A 69 7.07 8.26 7.33
N ARG A 70 8.30 8.19 7.87
CA ARG A 70 8.63 7.44 9.08
C ARG A 70 8.15 8.15 10.35
N ILE A 71 7.78 7.37 11.36
CA ILE A 71 7.45 7.89 12.70
C ILE A 71 8.73 8.22 13.48
N ASN A 72 9.79 7.42 13.30
CA ASN A 72 11.12 7.63 13.85
C ASN A 72 12.20 6.92 12.99
N GLU A 73 13.47 7.03 13.38
CA GLU A 73 14.63 6.48 12.67
C GLU A 73 14.69 4.94 12.59
N TYR A 74 13.91 4.24 13.42
CA TYR A 74 13.82 2.77 13.45
C TYR A 74 12.49 2.23 12.93
N THR A 75 11.61 3.10 12.40
CA THR A 75 10.35 2.66 11.77
C THR A 75 10.47 2.77 10.28
N ASP A 76 9.88 1.81 9.58
CA ASP A 76 9.77 1.86 8.14
C ASP A 76 8.82 2.98 7.69
N ALA A 77 8.96 3.41 6.43
CA ALA A 77 7.98 4.31 5.81
C ALA A 77 6.92 3.46 5.11
N ASP A 78 5.64 3.69 5.35
CA ASP A 78 4.57 2.86 4.82
C ASP A 78 3.49 3.65 4.07
N ILE A 79 2.79 2.95 3.18
CA ILE A 79 1.59 3.40 2.48
C ILE A 79 0.57 2.26 2.63
N VAL A 80 -0.52 2.48 3.34
CA VAL A 80 -1.51 1.43 3.64
C VAL A 80 -2.83 1.60 2.89
N SER A 81 -2.98 2.66 2.09
CA SER A 81 -4.19 2.91 1.29
C SER A 81 -3.95 3.87 0.12
N PRO A 82 -4.82 3.89 -0.92
CA PRO A 82 -4.76 4.88 -2.00
C PRO A 82 -5.16 6.30 -1.57
N TYR A 83 -5.49 6.49 -0.29
CA TYR A 83 -5.83 7.78 0.31
C TYR A 83 -4.91 8.13 1.47
N ASP A 84 -3.78 7.42 1.60
CA ASP A 84 -2.84 7.61 2.69
C ASP A 84 -2.24 9.03 2.66
N LYS A 85 -2.04 9.61 3.83
CA LYS A 85 -1.33 10.90 3.96
C LYS A 85 0.09 10.81 3.40
N ALA A 86 0.72 9.63 3.43
CA ALA A 86 2.05 9.40 2.88
C ALA A 86 2.11 9.69 1.38
N LEU A 87 0.99 9.55 0.66
CA LEU A 87 0.92 9.91 -0.76
C LEU A 87 1.20 11.40 -1.00
N SER A 88 1.03 12.27 0.00
CA SER A 88 1.31 13.70 -0.14
C SER A 88 2.77 14.04 -0.46
N PHE A 89 3.70 13.10 -0.23
CA PHE A 89 5.12 13.24 -0.56
C PHE A 89 5.47 12.91 -2.02
N PHE A 90 4.49 12.47 -2.81
CA PHE A 90 4.66 12.11 -4.21
C PHE A 90 4.02 13.16 -5.12
N ASN A 91 4.54 13.30 -6.35
CA ASN A 91 3.87 14.09 -7.38
C ASN A 91 2.64 13.33 -7.92
N GLU A 92 1.77 14.02 -8.67
CA GLU A 92 0.52 13.41 -9.17
C GLU A 92 0.74 12.20 -10.09
N ASN A 93 1.81 12.19 -10.89
CA ASN A 93 2.13 11.06 -11.75
C ASN A 93 2.49 9.82 -10.93
N ASP A 94 3.36 9.99 -9.95
CA ASP A 94 3.84 8.91 -9.08
C ASP A 94 2.71 8.40 -8.17
N LYS A 95 1.88 9.30 -7.65
CA LYS A 95 0.66 8.95 -6.91
C LYS A 95 -0.26 8.06 -7.73
N ASN A 96 -0.47 8.38 -9.01
CA ASN A 96 -1.35 7.59 -9.87
C ASN A 96 -0.82 6.17 -10.05
N ILE A 97 0.48 6.00 -10.29
CA ILE A 97 1.12 4.69 -10.42
C ILE A 97 1.04 3.90 -9.10
N ILE A 98 1.30 4.55 -7.96
CA ILE A 98 1.14 3.90 -6.65
C ILE A 98 -0.33 3.50 -6.42
N ASN A 99 -1.28 4.35 -6.80
CA ASN A 99 -2.70 4.04 -6.65
C ASN A 99 -3.18 2.90 -7.55
N GLU A 100 -2.55 2.68 -8.71
CA GLU A 100 -2.84 1.53 -9.57
C GLU A 100 -2.53 0.21 -8.86
N ILE A 101 -1.48 0.13 -8.03
CA ILE A 101 -1.21 -1.09 -7.25
C ILE A 101 -2.28 -1.33 -6.19
N PHE A 102 -2.90 -0.28 -5.65
CA PHE A 102 -3.98 -0.39 -4.68
C PHE A 102 -5.29 -0.94 -5.28
N ILE A 103 -5.43 -0.99 -6.61
CA ILE A 103 -6.52 -1.72 -7.29
C ILE A 103 -6.40 -3.22 -7.05
N LEU A 104 -5.18 -3.74 -6.93
CA LEU A 104 -4.87 -5.14 -6.58
C LEU A 104 -5.08 -5.42 -5.08
N LYS A 105 -5.52 -4.42 -4.32
CA LYS A 105 -5.84 -4.49 -2.90
C LYS A 105 -4.75 -5.09 -1.98
N PRO A 106 -3.47 -4.68 -2.08
CA PRO A 106 -2.43 -5.08 -1.14
C PRO A 106 -2.76 -4.60 0.29
N TYR A 107 -2.17 -5.26 1.28
CA TYR A 107 -2.20 -4.81 2.66
C TYR A 107 -1.41 -3.51 2.87
N MET A 108 -0.18 -3.45 2.37
CA MET A 108 0.70 -2.29 2.50
C MET A 108 1.83 -2.30 1.47
N ILE A 109 2.42 -1.13 1.27
CA ILE A 109 3.73 -0.93 0.66
C ILE A 109 4.64 -0.35 1.74
N LEU A 110 5.83 -0.89 1.91
CA LEU A 110 6.75 -0.50 2.97
C LEU A 110 8.16 -0.26 2.41
N TYR A 111 8.84 0.78 2.89
CA TYR A 111 10.25 1.03 2.61
C TYR A 111 11.07 0.92 3.90
N ASP A 112 11.96 -0.07 3.92
CA ASP A 112 12.79 -0.43 5.07
C ASP A 112 13.55 0.76 5.66
N TYR A 113 13.56 0.87 6.99
CA TYR A 113 14.21 1.95 7.72
C TYR A 113 15.73 2.03 7.49
N ALA A 114 16.37 0.94 7.01
CA ALA A 114 17.78 0.91 6.64
C ALA A 114 17.98 1.00 5.12
N ARG A 115 16.92 1.31 4.36
CA ARG A 115 16.90 1.46 2.89
C ARG A 115 17.36 0.22 2.14
N ARG A 116 17.16 -0.96 2.74
CA ARG A 116 17.63 -2.23 2.16
C ARG A 116 16.69 -2.76 1.09
N PHE A 117 15.38 -2.56 1.28
CA PHE A 117 14.37 -3.12 0.39
C PHE A 117 13.05 -2.34 0.47
N VAL A 118 12.22 -2.54 -0.55
CA VAL A 118 10.79 -2.21 -0.53
C VAL A 118 9.98 -3.49 -0.44
N GLU A 119 8.94 -3.50 0.38
CA GLU A 119 7.98 -4.59 0.50
C GLU A 119 6.64 -4.22 -0.11
N ILE A 120 6.00 -5.18 -0.78
CA ILE A 120 4.58 -5.11 -1.15
C ILE A 120 3.90 -6.34 -0.58
N THR A 121 2.96 -6.12 0.34
CA THR A 121 2.43 -7.17 1.21
C THR A 121 0.94 -7.39 0.94
N PHE A 122 0.51 -8.65 0.94
CA PHE A 122 -0.88 -9.09 0.78
C PHE A 122 -1.31 -9.93 1.99
N ILE A 123 -2.60 -9.92 2.30
CA ILE A 123 -3.17 -10.77 3.34
C ILE A 123 -3.43 -12.15 2.74
N ALA A 124 -3.03 -13.22 3.43
CA ALA A 124 -3.38 -14.57 3.02
C ALA A 124 -4.84 -14.90 3.38
N ASP A 125 -5.49 -15.68 2.53
CA ASP A 125 -6.75 -16.37 2.79
C ASP A 125 -6.52 -17.54 3.77
N ASP A 126 -6.14 -17.25 5.01
CA ASP A 126 -6.13 -18.26 6.06
C ASP A 126 -6.93 -17.81 7.29
N THR A 127 -7.62 -18.79 7.87
CA THR A 127 -8.74 -18.68 8.81
C THR A 127 -8.33 -18.57 10.29
N ASN A 128 -7.05 -18.34 10.56
CA ASN A 128 -6.52 -18.27 11.92
C ASN A 128 -6.56 -16.85 12.50
N SER A 129 -6.46 -16.74 13.82
CA SER A 129 -6.65 -15.49 14.59
C SER A 129 -5.64 -14.37 14.28
N TYR A 130 -4.63 -14.65 13.46
CA TYR A 130 -3.59 -13.72 13.00
C TYR A 130 -3.46 -13.83 11.49
N PRO A 131 -3.35 -12.69 10.76
CA PRO A 131 -3.22 -12.72 9.32
C PRO A 131 -1.84 -13.27 8.95
N LEU A 132 -1.83 -14.42 8.26
CA LEU A 132 -0.68 -14.83 7.47
C LEU A 132 -0.49 -13.82 6.34
N LEU A 133 0.77 -13.45 6.03
CA LEU A 133 1.09 -12.44 5.04
C LEU A 133 1.94 -13.03 3.90
N TYR A 134 1.68 -12.53 2.70
CA TYR A 134 2.47 -12.80 1.51
C TYR A 134 3.17 -11.52 1.06
N THR A 135 4.49 -11.51 1.10
CA THR A 135 5.26 -10.29 0.88
C THR A 135 6.23 -10.45 -0.28
N PHE A 136 6.24 -9.49 -1.19
CA PHE A 136 7.28 -9.37 -2.21
C PHE A 136 8.37 -8.43 -1.69
N LEU A 137 9.61 -8.93 -1.62
CA LEU A 137 10.76 -8.18 -1.14
C LEU A 137 11.66 -7.78 -2.31
N PHE A 138 11.79 -6.46 -2.52
CA PHE A 138 12.59 -5.87 -3.59
C PHE A 138 13.81 -5.18 -3.02
N TRP A 139 14.99 -5.81 -3.16
CA TRP A 139 16.24 -5.25 -2.66
C TRP A 139 16.63 -3.98 -3.42
N THR A 140 16.96 -2.91 -2.70
CA THR A 140 17.23 -1.58 -3.26
C THR A 140 18.70 -1.18 -3.18
N LEU A 141 19.53 -1.91 -2.43
CA LEU A 141 20.96 -1.63 -2.32
C LEU A 141 21.76 -2.27 -3.46
N GLU A 142 22.37 -1.43 -4.29
CA GLU A 142 23.43 -1.82 -5.23
C GLU A 142 24.81 -1.74 -4.56
N SER A 143 25.01 -2.41 -3.42
CA SER A 143 26.33 -2.48 -2.76
C SER A 143 27.09 -3.73 -3.21
N GLU A 144 28.43 -3.69 -3.18
CA GLU A 144 29.28 -4.88 -3.43
C GLU A 144 28.99 -6.04 -2.45
N ASN A 145 28.34 -5.75 -1.32
CA ASN A 145 27.93 -6.73 -0.31
C ASN A 145 26.44 -7.05 -0.32
N SER A 146 25.67 -6.53 -1.28
CA SER A 146 24.21 -6.65 -1.33
C SER A 146 23.73 -8.09 -1.33
N GLU A 147 24.45 -8.98 -2.02
CA GLU A 147 24.19 -10.43 -2.04
C GLU A 147 24.37 -11.07 -0.65
N VAL A 148 25.47 -10.74 0.05
CA VAL A 148 25.75 -11.25 1.40
C VAL A 148 24.74 -10.71 2.42
N GLU A 149 24.33 -9.44 2.29
CA GLU A 149 23.31 -8.85 3.15
C GLU A 149 21.94 -9.47 2.90
N PHE A 150 21.61 -9.75 1.63
CA PHE A 150 20.40 -10.45 1.25
C PHE A 150 20.36 -11.87 1.80
N GLU A 151 21.42 -12.66 1.65
CA GLU A 151 21.53 -14.01 2.23
C GLU A 151 21.35 -14.00 3.76
N LYS A 152 22.04 -13.11 4.47
CA LYS A 152 21.88 -12.96 5.93
C LYS A 152 20.45 -12.57 6.31
N TYR A 153 19.81 -11.72 5.52
CA TYR A 153 18.44 -11.31 5.76
C TYR A 153 17.45 -12.46 5.50
N GLN A 154 17.67 -13.27 4.47
CA GLN A 154 16.92 -14.50 4.25
C GLN A 154 17.08 -15.48 5.41
N GLU A 155 18.30 -15.70 5.91
CA GLU A 155 18.55 -16.55 7.09
C GLU A 155 17.82 -16.01 8.32
N TYR A 156 17.87 -14.70 8.56
CA TYR A 156 17.13 -14.05 9.63
C TYR A 156 15.62 -14.28 9.51
N LEU A 157 15.06 -14.07 8.31
CA LEU A 157 13.65 -14.30 8.05
C LEU A 157 13.28 -15.78 8.20
N ALA A 158 14.13 -16.72 7.78
CA ALA A 158 13.93 -18.16 7.95
C ALA A 158 13.92 -18.60 9.41
N GLN A 159 14.69 -17.91 10.27
CA GLN A 159 14.70 -18.17 11.71
C GLN A 159 13.49 -17.57 12.42
N ARG A 160 12.98 -16.44 11.92
CA ARG A 160 11.88 -15.70 12.54
C ARG A 160 10.52 -16.14 12.01
N TYR A 161 10.46 -16.70 10.81
CA TYR A 161 9.24 -17.02 10.07
C TYR A 161 9.36 -18.34 9.28
N PHE A 162 8.22 -18.97 8.99
CA PHE A 162 8.19 -20.20 8.19
C PHE A 162 8.29 -19.87 6.68
N LEU A 163 9.51 -19.81 6.15
CA LEU A 163 9.75 -19.50 4.72
C LEU A 163 9.65 -20.76 3.84
N GLU A 164 8.91 -20.66 2.72
CA GLU A 164 8.95 -21.65 1.63
C GLU A 164 9.69 -21.06 0.40
N ASN A 165 10.83 -21.67 0.04
CA ASN A 165 11.65 -21.50 -1.17
C ASN A 165 11.69 -20.11 -1.87
N VAL A 166 12.89 -19.53 -1.82
CA VAL A 166 13.24 -18.17 -2.20
C VAL A 166 14.15 -18.26 -3.44
N THR A 167 13.58 -18.26 -4.65
CA THR A 167 14.36 -18.29 -5.90
C THR A 167 13.98 -17.13 -6.81
N GLU A 168 14.90 -16.16 -6.92
CA GLU A 168 14.88 -14.98 -7.82
C GLU A 168 13.79 -13.93 -7.55
N ARG A 169 14.19 -12.73 -7.06
CA ARG A 169 13.33 -11.58 -6.66
C ARG A 169 12.14 -12.02 -5.79
N CYS A 170 12.44 -12.31 -4.53
CA CYS A 170 11.68 -13.34 -3.84
C CYS A 170 10.47 -12.87 -3.05
N ILE A 171 9.39 -13.59 -3.34
CA ILE A 171 8.19 -13.76 -2.52
C ILE A 171 8.62 -14.42 -1.20
N ILE A 172 8.32 -13.78 -0.09
CA ILE A 172 8.60 -14.24 1.26
C ILE A 172 7.25 -14.43 1.96
N PHE A 173 7.03 -15.68 2.37
CA PHE A 173 5.85 -16.13 3.09
C PHE A 173 6.15 -16.04 4.58
N TYR A 174 5.40 -15.24 5.35
CA TYR A 174 5.58 -15.24 6.79
C TYR A 174 4.30 -15.03 7.57
N HIS A 175 4.29 -15.61 8.76
CA HIS A 175 3.21 -15.48 9.73
C HIS A 175 3.61 -14.42 10.76
N VAL A 176 2.75 -13.42 10.99
CA VAL A 176 2.95 -12.41 12.05
C VAL A 176 2.36 -12.91 13.36
#